data_AF-A0A151QQ85-F1
#
_entry.id   AF-A0A151QQ85-F1
#
_cell.length_a   1.000
_cell.length_b   1.000
_cell.length_c   1.000
_cell.angle_alpha   90.00
_cell.angle_beta   90.00
_cell.angle_gamma   90.00
#
_symmetry.space_group_name_H-M   'P 1'
#
loop_
_entity.id
_entity.type
_entity.pdbx_description
1 polymer ?
#
loop_
_entity_poly.entity_id
_entity_poly.type
_entity_poly.pdbx_seq_one_letter_code
_entity_poly.pdbx_strand_id
1 'polypeptide(L)'
;MKIFLWRALRGCLPTRLNLHRRHVPCTMLCATCNVAKDIWIATRFWPKISQVIADNDGIQQAIFQLLQCLSLSEAIDLLCLMWGIWCMRNFKLWNNKVTPPHIVFFLARQRIIEWIAT
;
A
#
# COMPACT_ATOMS: atom_id res chain seq x y z
N MET A 1 -3.42 10.92 1.99
CA MET A 1 -2.57 10.21 1.01
C MET A 1 -1.18 10.83 0.79
N LYS A 2 -1.03 12.16 0.67
CA LYS A 2 0.28 12.82 0.42
C LYS A 2 1.42 12.33 1.32
N ILE A 3 1.21 12.29 2.64
CA ILE A 3 2.21 11.82 3.61
C ILE A 3 2.59 10.34 3.37
N PHE A 4 1.63 9.49 3.00
CA PHE A 4 1.91 8.09 2.72
C PHE A 4 2.81 7.94 1.50
N LEU A 5 2.45 8.57 0.37
CA LEU A 5 3.24 8.49 -0.85
C LEU A 5 4.63 9.12 -0.65
N TRP A 6 4.70 10.28 -0.01
CA TRP A 6 5.96 10.92 0.35
C TRP A 6 6.84 9.99 1.21
N ARG A 7 6.27 9.31 2.22
CA ARG A 7 7.01 8.36 3.06
C ARG A 7 7.48 7.13 2.27
N ALA A 8 6.64 6.62 1.36
CA ALA A 8 7.00 5.49 0.51
C ALA A 8 8.17 5.85 -0.41
N LEU A 9 8.10 6.99 -1.09
CA LEU A 9 9.14 7.47 -2.01
C LEU A 9 10.43 7.91 -1.31
N ARG A 10 10.38 8.26 -0.03
CA ARG A 10 11.57 8.58 0.78
C ARG A 10 12.15 7.37 1.52
N GLY A 11 11.58 6.18 1.33
CA GLY A 11 12.00 4.97 2.06
C GLY A 11 11.78 5.05 3.57
N CYS A 12 10.92 5.97 4.05
CA CYS A 12 10.64 6.17 5.48
C CYS A 12 9.23 5.72 5.89
N LEU A 13 8.55 4.95 5.02
CA LEU A 13 7.30 4.29 5.36
C LEU A 13 7.54 3.32 6.54
N PRO A 14 6.63 3.21 7.53
CA PRO A 14 6.76 2.30 8.68
C PRO A 14 6.66 0.80 8.31
N THR A 15 7.51 0.31 7.41
CA THR A 15 7.70 -1.10 7.08
C THR A 15 8.30 -1.84 8.27
N ARG A 16 8.23 -3.19 8.28
CA ARG A 16 8.90 -3.97 9.33
C ARG A 16 10.38 -3.59 9.45
N LEU A 17 11.09 -3.53 8.32
CA LEU A 17 12.50 -3.20 8.28
C LEU A 17 12.78 -1.83 8.94
N ASN A 18 11.97 -0.82 8.61
CA ASN A 18 12.13 0.52 9.17
C ASN A 18 11.73 0.62 10.64
N LEU A 19 10.75 -0.16 11.10
CA LEU A 19 10.38 -0.25 12.51
C LEU A 19 11.51 -0.89 13.34
N HIS A 20 12.07 -2.01 12.86
CA HIS A 20 13.19 -2.68 13.53
C HIS A 20 14.45 -1.81 13.58
N ARG A 21 14.80 -1.12 12.48
CA ARG A 21 15.91 -0.15 12.45
C ARG A 21 15.76 0.97 13.50
N ARG A 22 14.53 1.24 13.94
CA ARG A 22 14.21 2.24 14.97
C ARG A 22 13.94 1.61 16.35
N HIS A 23 14.27 0.34 16.53
CA HIS A 23 14.05 -0.40 17.78
C HIS A 23 12.59 -0.46 18.24
N VAL A 24 11.64 -0.36 17.31
CA VAL A 24 10.22 -0.50 17.61
C VAL A 24 9.87 -2.00 17.63
N PRO A 25 9.36 -2.55 18.76
CA PRO A 25 9.00 -3.95 18.85
C PRO A 25 7.87 -4.27 17.88
N CYS A 26 8.11 -5.17 16.92
CA CYS A 26 7.05 -5.72 16.08
C CYS A 26 7.38 -7.14 15.62
N THR A 27 6.36 -7.87 15.13
CA THR A 27 6.53 -9.26 14.76
C THR A 27 7.33 -9.42 13.46
N MET A 28 8.13 -10.49 13.40
CA MET A 28 8.86 -10.88 12.19
C MET A 28 7.96 -11.50 11.11
N LEU A 29 6.72 -11.85 11.44
CA LEU A 29 5.72 -12.35 10.48
C LEU A 29 4.82 -11.22 9.98
N CYS A 30 4.44 -11.23 8.72
CA CYS A 30 3.62 -10.14 8.18
C CYS A 30 2.16 -10.43 8.49
N ALA A 31 1.53 -9.60 9.33
CA ALA A 31 0.16 -9.81 9.76
C ALA A 31 -0.88 -9.80 8.62
N THR A 32 -0.55 -9.21 7.46
CA THR A 32 -1.54 -8.95 6.39
C THR A 32 -1.02 -9.20 4.97
N CYS A 33 0.11 -9.88 4.78
CA CYS A 33 0.71 -10.00 3.44
C CYS A 33 -0.12 -10.86 2.48
N ASN A 34 -0.66 -11.99 2.95
CA ASN A 34 -1.57 -12.82 2.14
C ASN A 34 -2.82 -12.03 1.75
N VAL A 35 -3.41 -11.33 2.72
CA VAL A 35 -4.58 -10.48 2.50
C VAL A 35 -4.30 -9.36 1.49
N ALA A 36 -3.12 -8.73 1.57
CA ALA A 36 -2.74 -7.70 0.60
C ALA A 36 -2.66 -8.28 -0.83
N LYS A 37 -2.10 -9.48 -0.99
CA LYS A 37 -2.04 -10.18 -2.28
C LYS A 37 -3.44 -10.48 -2.82
N ASP A 38 -4.35 -10.96 -1.98
CA ASP A 38 -5.74 -11.24 -2.37
C ASP A 38 -6.45 -9.96 -2.84
N ILE A 39 -6.20 -8.82 -2.18
CA ILE A 39 -6.72 -7.52 -2.58
C ILE A 39 -6.17 -7.11 -3.96
N TRP A 40 -4.88 -7.28 -4.21
CA TRP A 40 -4.28 -6.99 -5.52
C TRP A 40 -4.86 -7.84 -6.64
N ILE A 41 -5.15 -9.12 -6.36
CA ILE A 41 -5.76 -10.05 -7.32
C ILE A 41 -7.20 -9.63 -7.60
N ALA A 42 -8.00 -9.39 -6.56
CA ALA A 42 -9.41 -9.01 -6.69
C ALA A 42 -9.60 -7.68 -7.44
N THR A 43 -8.65 -6.76 -7.32
CA THR A 43 -8.65 -5.45 -8.01
C THR A 43 -7.93 -5.46 -9.35
N ARG A 44 -7.46 -6.63 -9.81
CA ARG A 44 -6.76 -6.85 -11.10
C ARG A 44 -5.44 -6.11 -11.27
N PHE A 45 -4.88 -5.53 -10.21
CA PHE A 45 -3.55 -4.91 -10.25
C PHE A 45 -2.40 -5.91 -10.13
N TRP A 46 -2.67 -7.12 -9.61
CA TRP A 46 -1.63 -8.12 -9.34
C TRP A 46 -0.71 -8.42 -10.55
N PRO A 47 -1.20 -8.67 -11.78
CA PRO A 47 -0.31 -8.99 -12.91
C PRO A 47 0.75 -7.91 -13.19
N LYS A 48 0.32 -6.63 -13.20
CA LYS A 48 1.22 -5.48 -13.40
C LYS A 48 2.20 -5.34 -12.22
N ILE A 49 1.71 -5.47 -10.99
CA ILE A 49 2.52 -5.38 -9.77
C ILE A 49 3.58 -6.49 -9.73
N SER A 50 3.21 -7.74 -10.02
CA SER A 50 4.13 -8.87 -9.97
C SER A 50 5.26 -8.75 -10.97
N GLN A 51 4.96 -8.23 -12.17
CA GLN A 51 5.97 -7.96 -13.18
C GLN A 51 6.94 -6.88 -12.71
N VAL A 52 6.41 -5.73 -12.28
CA VAL A 52 7.26 -4.62 -11.83
C VAL A 52 8.10 -4.98 -10.61
N ILE A 53 7.57 -5.77 -9.67
CA ILE A 53 8.37 -6.25 -8.52
C ILE A 53 9.51 -7.18 -8.97
N ALA A 54 9.30 -8.01 -9.98
CA ALA A 54 10.35 -8.89 -10.50
C ALA A 54 11.48 -8.10 -11.21
N ASP A 55 11.13 -6.97 -11.83
CA ASP A 55 12.05 -6.16 -12.63
C ASP A 55 12.81 -5.09 -11.81
N ASN A 56 12.50 -4.91 -10.51
CA ASN A 56 13.03 -3.81 -9.71
C ASN A 56 13.53 -4.20 -8.31
N ASP A 57 14.70 -3.69 -7.93
CA ASP A 57 15.28 -3.82 -6.59
C ASP A 57 14.84 -2.71 -5.62
N GLY A 58 13.53 -2.47 -5.52
CA GLY A 58 13.01 -1.55 -4.52
C GLY A 58 11.62 -1.01 -4.77
N ILE A 59 10.97 -0.58 -3.68
CA ILE A 59 9.61 -0.02 -3.73
C ILE A 59 9.55 1.31 -4.51
N GLN A 60 10.62 2.09 -4.50
CA GLN A 60 10.62 3.42 -5.10
C GLN A 60 10.65 3.32 -6.63
N GLN A 61 11.57 2.51 -7.18
CA GLN A 61 11.66 2.20 -8.60
C GLN A 61 10.37 1.51 -9.08
N ALA A 62 9.87 0.55 -8.31
CA ALA A 62 8.61 -0.12 -8.61
C ALA A 62 7.41 0.84 -8.68
N ILE A 63 7.29 1.80 -7.74
CA ILE A 63 6.24 2.82 -7.80
C ILE A 63 6.38 3.68 -9.05
N PHE A 64 7.58 4.15 -9.37
CA PHE A 64 7.78 5.01 -10.55
C PHE A 64 7.47 4.27 -11.86
N GLN A 65 7.91 3.03 -12.01
CA GLN A 65 7.59 2.22 -13.20
C GLN A 65 6.08 1.97 -13.32
N LEU A 66 5.39 1.63 -12.22
CA LEU A 66 3.94 1.49 -12.23
C LEU A 66 3.25 2.78 -12.66
N LEU A 67 3.68 3.94 -12.15
CA LEU A 67 3.09 5.23 -12.53
C LEU A 67 3.33 5.61 -14.00
N GLN A 68 4.38 5.08 -14.64
CA GLN A 68 4.65 5.28 -16.06
C GLN A 68 3.79 4.36 -16.96
N CYS A 69 3.43 3.18 -16.47
CA CYS A 69 2.68 2.17 -17.24
C CYS A 69 1.16 2.23 -17.04
N LEU A 70 0.66 3.08 -16.13
CA LEU A 70 -0.75 3.19 -15.79
C LEU A 70 -1.35 4.50 -16.32
N SER A 71 -2.61 4.44 -16.74
CA SER A 71 -3.40 5.66 -16.94
C SER A 71 -3.53 6.43 -15.62
N LEU A 72 -3.84 7.73 -15.69
CA LEU A 72 -4.03 8.56 -14.50
C LEU A 72 -5.09 7.97 -13.55
N SER A 73 -6.20 7.47 -14.10
CA SER A 73 -7.28 6.84 -13.31
C SER A 73 -6.80 5.57 -12.59
N GLU A 74 -6.10 4.68 -13.31
CA GLU A 74 -5.53 3.47 -12.71
C GLU A 74 -4.45 3.78 -11.67
N ALA A 75 -3.62 4.80 -11.91
CA ALA A 75 -2.61 5.23 -10.97
C ALA A 75 -3.22 5.76 -9.67
N ILE A 76 -4.30 6.54 -9.78
CA ILE A 76 -5.09 7.01 -8.63
C ILE A 76 -5.66 5.83 -7.84
N ASP A 77 -6.30 4.87 -8.53
CA ASP A 77 -6.86 3.66 -7.89
C ASP A 77 -5.80 2.79 -7.23
N LEU A 78 -4.64 2.60 -7.87
CA LEU A 78 -3.50 1.89 -7.31
C LEU A 78 -2.99 2.57 -6.05
N LEU A 79 -2.74 3.88 -6.09
CA LEU A 79 -2.23 4.64 -4.95
C LEU A 79 -3.20 4.63 -3.77
N CYS A 80 -4.51 4.72 -4.03
CA CYS A 80 -5.56 4.52 -3.04
C CYS A 80 -5.43 3.14 -2.38
N LEU A 81 -5.33 2.10 -3.19
CA LEU A 81 -5.27 0.72 -2.71
C LEU A 81 -4.00 0.45 -1.88
N MET A 82 -2.84 0.97 -2.32
CA MET A 82 -1.60 0.93 -1.56
C MET A 82 -1.75 1.59 -0.18
N TRP A 83 -2.38 2.77 -0.13
CA TRP A 83 -2.66 3.46 1.12
C TRP A 83 -3.62 2.67 2.01
N GLY A 84 -4.70 2.12 1.44
CA GLY A 84 -5.69 1.32 2.15
C GLY A 84 -5.08 0.06 2.79
N ILE A 85 -4.25 -0.67 2.04
CA ILE A 85 -3.53 -1.85 2.53
C ILE A 85 -2.57 -1.46 3.67
N TRP A 86 -1.87 -0.34 3.53
CA TRP A 86 -0.99 0.17 4.59
C TRP A 86 -1.77 0.53 5.86
N CYS A 87 -2.92 1.18 5.73
CA CYS A 87 -3.82 1.49 6.85
C CYS A 87 -4.33 0.22 7.53
N MET A 88 -4.85 -0.75 6.76
CA MET A 88 -5.31 -2.04 7.27
C MET A 88 -4.20 -2.75 8.07
N ARG A 89 -2.98 -2.82 7.51
CA ARG A 89 -1.83 -3.40 8.21
C ARG A 89 -1.58 -2.70 9.54
N ASN A 90 -1.56 -1.38 9.57
CA ASN A 90 -1.27 -0.62 10.78
C ASN A 90 -2.38 -0.79 11.83
N PHE A 91 -3.65 -0.80 11.43
CA PHE A 91 -4.76 -1.10 12.34
C PHE A 91 -4.63 -2.49 12.96
N LYS A 92 -4.23 -3.50 12.16
CA LYS A 92 -3.98 -4.84 12.69
C LYS A 92 -2.78 -4.89 13.62
N LEU A 93 -1.68 -4.22 13.27
CA LEU A 93 -0.44 -4.23 14.04
C LEU A 93 -0.59 -3.54 15.41
N TRP A 94 -1.22 -2.35 15.43
CA TRP A 94 -1.26 -1.50 16.62
C TRP A 94 -2.52 -1.68 17.45
N ASN A 95 -3.65 -2.01 16.81
CA ASN A 95 -4.96 -2.06 17.47
C ASN A 95 -5.62 -3.44 17.38
N ASN A 96 -4.94 -4.45 16.83
CA ASN A 96 -5.47 -5.79 16.52
C ASN A 96 -6.78 -5.79 15.68
N LYS A 97 -7.11 -4.66 15.04
CA LYS A 97 -8.36 -4.49 14.28
C LYS A 97 -8.20 -5.05 12.87
N VAL A 98 -9.12 -5.94 12.48
CA VAL A 98 -9.17 -6.51 11.13
C VAL A 98 -10.09 -5.66 10.26
N THR A 99 -9.58 -5.18 9.13
CA THR A 99 -10.40 -4.54 8.10
C THR A 99 -10.69 -5.57 7.02
N PRO A 100 -11.96 -5.82 6.68
CA PRO A 100 -12.31 -6.76 5.61
C PRO A 100 -11.72 -6.30 4.26
N PRO A 101 -11.14 -7.23 3.47
CA PRO A 101 -10.45 -6.89 2.21
C PRO A 101 -11.30 -6.08 1.23
N HIS A 102 -12.57 -6.44 1.08
CA HIS A 102 -13.50 -5.77 0.17
C HIS A 102 -13.81 -4.32 0.57
N ILE A 103 -13.66 -3.97 1.85
CA ILE A 103 -13.89 -2.61 2.36
C ILE A 103 -12.67 -1.71 2.15
N VAL A 104 -11.46 -2.29 2.04
CA VAL A 104 -10.20 -1.53 1.93
C VAL A 104 -10.21 -0.57 0.74
N PHE A 105 -10.64 -1.04 -0.43
CA PHE A 105 -10.68 -0.21 -1.63
C PHE A 105 -11.75 0.89 -1.53
N PHE A 106 -12.94 0.55 -1.01
CA PHE A 106 -14.03 1.50 -0.82
C PHE A 106 -13.61 2.66 0.11
N LEU A 107 -13.04 2.35 1.28
CA LEU A 107 -12.58 3.37 2.22
C LEU A 107 -11.43 4.21 1.65
N ALA A 108 -10.55 3.59 0.85
CA ALA A 108 -9.48 4.31 0.18
C ALA A 108 -10.01 5.30 -0.87
N ARG A 109 -11.03 4.91 -1.65
CA ARG A 109 -11.68 5.81 -2.61
C ARG A 109 -12.47 6.93 -1.93
N GLN A 110 -13.18 6.66 -0.83
CA GLN A 110 -13.83 7.73 -0.07
C GLN A 110 -12.81 8.78 0.39
N ARG A 111 -11.67 8.33 0.93
CA ARG A 111 -10.60 9.19 1.41
C ARG A 111 -10.00 10.07 0.29
N ILE A 112 -9.93 9.59 -0.96
CA ILE A 112 -9.40 10.40 -2.06
C ILE A 112 -10.41 11.42 -2.56
N ILE A 113 -11.71 11.07 -2.58
CA ILE A 113 -12.79 11.99 -2.95
C ILE A 113 -12.83 13.16 -1.97
N GLU A 114 -12.81 12.87 -0.66
CA GLU A 114 -12.70 13.89 0.40
C GLU A 114 -11.47 14.79 0.20
N TRP A 115 -10.36 14.19 -0.22
CA TRP A 115 -9.10 14.90 -0.41
C TRP A 115 -9.05 15.77 -1.68
N ILE A 116 -9.74 15.40 -2.76
CA ILE A 116 -9.85 16.22 -3.97
C ILE A 116 -10.80 17.40 -3.76
N ALA A 117 -11.79 17.24 -2.88
CA ALA A 117 -12.77 18.28 -2.56
C ALA A 117 -12.23 19.39 -1.62
N THR A 118 -10.95 19.36 -1.25
CA THR A 118 -10.26 20.32 -0.37
C THR A 118 -9.05 20.95 -1.05
#